data_AF-A0A818IJQ5-F1
#
_entry.id   AF-A0A818IJQ5-F1
#
_cell.length_a   1.000
_cell.length_b   1.000
_cell.length_c   1.000
_cell.angle_alpha   90.00
_cell.angle_beta   90.00
_cell.angle_gamma   90.00
#
_symmetry.space_group_name_H-M   'P 1'
#
loop_
_entity.id
_entity.type
_entity.pdbx_description
1 polymer ?
#
loop_
_entity_poly.entity_id
_entity_poly.type
_entity_poly.pdbx_seq_one_letter_code
_entity_poly.pdbx_strand_id
1 'polypeptide(L)'
;EATILSARSDDSDRELAVVKKKFPFLHQKFNIDSIYGSYSLESLDIGARSFTLVKNGRTVVIVRKKFFALSDIYGVEIVGD
;
A
#
# COMPACT_ATOMS: atom_id res chain seq x y z
N GLU A 1 0.35 -17.23 5.11
CA GLU A 1 0.01 -15.87 4.63
C GLU A 1 -0.70 -16.01 3.30
N ALA A 2 -1.75 -15.21 3.04
CA ALA A 2 -2.46 -15.26 1.76
C ALA A 2 -1.86 -14.21 0.81
N THR A 3 -1.33 -14.66 -0.33
CA THR A 3 -1.03 -13.80 -1.47
C THR A 3 -2.36 -13.38 -2.09
N ILE A 4 -2.57 -12.07 -2.24
CA ILE A 4 -3.83 -11.54 -2.77
C ILE A 4 -3.63 -11.02 -4.19
N LEU A 5 -2.49 -10.39 -4.49
CA LEU A 5 -2.22 -9.79 -5.80
C LEU A 5 -0.74 -9.99 -6.18
N SER A 6 -0.50 -10.20 -7.47
CA SER A 6 0.83 -10.09 -8.09
C SER A 6 0.79 -8.97 -9.12
N ALA A 7 1.86 -8.18 -9.18
CA ALA A 7 2.07 -7.17 -10.21
C ALA A 7 3.16 -7.68 -11.16
N ARG A 8 2.91 -7.58 -12.46
CA ARG A 8 3.85 -8.01 -13.52
C ARG A 8 4.18 -6.87 -14.47
N SER A 9 5.36 -6.93 -15.07
CA SER A 9 5.77 -6.03 -16.14
C SER A 9 5.24 -6.50 -17.49
N ASP A 10 4.70 -5.59 -18.29
CA ASP A 10 4.16 -5.87 -19.63
C ASP A 10 5.28 -6.28 -20.62
N ASP A 11 6.49 -5.76 -20.43
CA ASP A 11 7.61 -5.93 -21.34
C ASP A 11 8.33 -7.29 -21.21
N SER A 12 8.21 -7.98 -20.08
CA SER A 12 9.03 -9.17 -19.79
C SER A 12 8.33 -10.32 -19.06
N ASP A 13 7.00 -10.27 -18.88
CA ASP A 13 6.19 -11.18 -18.03
C ASP A 13 6.85 -11.47 -16.65
N ARG A 14 7.65 -10.50 -16.18
CA ARG A 14 8.40 -10.62 -14.93
C ARG A 14 7.54 -10.10 -13.79
N GLU A 15 7.42 -10.91 -12.74
CA GLU A 15 6.79 -10.48 -11.50
C GLU A 15 7.61 -9.37 -10.82
N LEU A 16 6.97 -8.23 -10.59
CA LEU A 16 7.55 -7.03 -10.02
C LEU A 16 7.27 -6.89 -8.53
N ALA A 17 6.09 -7.31 -8.10
CA ALA A 17 5.68 -7.22 -6.70
C ALA A 17 4.61 -8.25 -6.33
N VAL A 18 4.64 -8.70 -5.07
CA VAL A 18 3.67 -9.61 -4.47
C VAL A 18 3.05 -8.93 -3.27
N VAL A 19 1.73 -8.79 -3.26
CA VAL A 19 0.97 -8.24 -2.14
C VAL A 19 0.42 -9.37 -1.29
N LYS A 20 0.85 -9.40 -0.03
CA LYS A 20 0.42 -10.36 0.99
C LYS A 20 -0.39 -9.63 2.05
N LYS A 21 -1.58 -10.15 2.36
CA LYS A 21 -2.37 -9.65 3.49
C LYS A 21 -1.99 -10.44 4.73
N LYS A 22 -1.52 -9.73 5.76
CA LYS A 22 -1.43 -10.30 7.10
C LYS A 22 -2.80 -10.18 7.74
N PHE A 23 -3.38 -11.30 8.17
CA PHE A 23 -4.65 -11.32 8.88
C PHE A 23 -4.54 -10.47 10.14
N PRO A 24 -5.28 -9.36 10.24
CA PRO A 24 -5.21 -8.55 11.42
C PRO A 24 -6.59 -8.48 12.04
N PHE A 25 -6.74 -9.05 13.23
CA PHE A 25 -7.99 -8.96 13.98
C PHE A 25 -8.40 -7.52 14.32
N LEU A 26 -7.55 -6.50 14.06
CA LEU A 26 -7.86 -5.10 14.36
C LEU A 26 -7.23 -4.03 13.42
N HIS A 27 -6.14 -4.32 12.68
CA HIS A 27 -5.43 -3.31 11.86
C HIS A 27 -5.04 -3.84 10.48
N GLN A 28 -5.70 -3.40 9.41
CA GLN A 28 -5.35 -3.81 8.05
C GLN A 28 -3.87 -3.51 7.74
N LYS A 29 -3.05 -4.57 7.71
CA LYS A 29 -1.62 -4.52 7.37
C LYS A 29 -1.38 -5.34 6.12
N PHE A 30 -0.76 -4.72 5.13
CA PHE A 30 -0.35 -5.39 3.91
C PHE A 30 1.16 -5.30 3.77
N ASN A 31 1.78 -6.41 3.41
CA ASN A 31 3.18 -6.46 3.06
C ASN A 31 3.28 -6.62 1.54
N ILE A 32 4.14 -5.81 0.92
CA ILE A 32 4.40 -5.85 -0.51
C ILE A 32 5.88 -6.17 -0.68
N ASP A 33 6.16 -7.37 -1.18
CA ASP A 33 7.50 -7.79 -1.53
C ASP A 33 7.73 -7.45 -3.00
N SER A 34 8.66 -6.54 -3.30
CA SER A 34 8.98 -6.14 -4.67
C SER A 34 10.47 -6.27 -4.95
N ILE A 35 10.82 -6.43 -6.22
CA ILE A 35 12.21 -6.36 -6.69
C ILE A 35 12.89 -5.02 -6.35
N TYR A 36 12.10 -3.97 -6.06
CA TYR A 36 12.58 -2.63 -5.70
C TYR A 36 12.67 -2.41 -4.18
N GLY A 37 12.35 -3.42 -3.37
CA GLY A 37 12.40 -3.38 -1.91
C GLY A 37 11.11 -3.91 -1.25
N SER A 38 11.14 -3.94 0.08
CA SER A 38 9.98 -4.32 0.89
C SER A 38 9.18 -3.07 1.27
N TYR A 39 7.87 -3.14 1.05
CA TYR A 39 6.94 -2.10 1.45
C TYR A 39 5.91 -2.64 2.43
N SER A 40 5.50 -1.81 3.37
CA SER A 40 4.36 -2.08 4.25
C SER A 40 3.31 -0.99 4.07
N LEU A 41 2.06 -1.41 3.92
CA LEU A 41 0.91 -0.51 3.97
C LEU A 41 0.42 -0.48 5.42
N GLU A 42 0.43 0.71 6.00
CA GLU A 42 -0.03 0.97 7.36
C GLU A 42 -1.25 1.88 7.33
N SER A 43 -2.33 1.46 8.00
CA SER A 43 -3.52 2.31 8.16
C SER A 43 -3.23 3.40 9.18
N LEU A 44 -3.46 4.65 8.81
CA LEU A 44 -3.38 5.79 9.72
C LEU A 44 -4.62 5.91 10.62
N ASP A 45 -5.77 5.38 10.16
CA ASP A 45 -7.04 5.50 10.86
C ASP A 45 -7.76 4.15 11.08
N ILE A 46 -8.71 4.16 12.02
CA ILE A 46 -9.54 3.01 12.43
C ILE A 46 -10.60 2.67 11.36
N GLY A 47 -10.74 3.52 10.33
CA GLY A 47 -11.72 3.39 9.25
C GLY A 47 -11.15 2.99 7.89
N ALA A 48 -9.84 2.75 7.78
CA ALA A 48 -9.14 2.47 6.53
C ALA A 48 -9.42 3.50 5.41
N ARG A 49 -9.52 4.79 5.78
CA ARG A 49 -9.74 5.90 4.82
C ARG A 49 -8.42 6.59 4.47
N SER A 50 -7.38 6.36 5.26
CA SER A 50 -6.06 6.95 5.10
C SER A 50 -4.98 5.90 5.33
N PHE A 51 -4.02 5.83 4.41
CA PHE A 51 -2.96 4.83 4.41
C PHE A 51 -1.60 5.48 4.18
N THR A 52 -0.58 4.89 4.78
CA THR A 52 0.82 5.24 4.53
C THR A 52 1.52 4.04 3.93
N LEU A 53 2.27 4.25 2.85
CA LEU A 53 3.21 3.28 2.33
C LEU A 53 4.58 3.56 2.90
N VAL A 54 5.15 2.56 3.56
CA VAL A 54 6.46 2.63 4.19
C VAL A 54 7.39 1.69 3.42
N LYS A 55 8.49 2.23 2.88
CA LYS A 55 9.56 1.46 2.25
C LYS A 55 10.75 1.39 3.20
N ASN A 56 11.18 0.19 3.57
CA ASN A 56 12.35 0.00 4.45
C ASN A 56 12.32 0.86 5.74
N GLY A 57 11.13 1.07 6.32
CA GLY A 57 10.95 1.90 7.53
C GLY A 57 10.80 3.40 7.30
N ARG A 58 10.83 3.88 6.05
CA ARG A 58 10.58 5.30 5.70
C ARG A 58 9.26 5.46 4.96
N THR A 59 8.49 6.48 5.32
CA THR A 59 7.28 6.84 4.58
C THR A 59 7.64 7.37 3.20
N VAL A 60 7.11 6.73 2.16
CA VAL A 60 7.34 7.12 0.75
C VAL A 60 6.07 7.62 0.08
N VAL A 61 4.90 7.18 0.54
CA VAL A 61 3.61 7.63 -0.01
C VAL A 61 2.60 7.76 1.11
N ILE A 62 1.79 8.80 1.03
CA ILE A 62 0.65 9.03 1.91
C ILE A 62 -0.60 9.13 1.05
N VAL A 63 -1.58 8.28 1.33
CA VAL A 63 -2.88 8.27 0.65
C VAL A 63 -3.95 8.72 1.64
N ARG A 64 -4.70 9.76 1.30
CA ARG A 64 -5.76 10.30 2.16
C ARG A 64 -7.05 10.43 1.38
N LYS A 65 -8.15 9.89 1.90
CA LYS A 65 -9.47 10.24 1.37
C LYS A 65 -9.74 11.72 1.62
N LYS A 66 -10.21 12.43 0.59
CA LYS A 66 -10.59 13.83 0.73
C LYS A 66 -11.82 13.93 1.63
N PHE A 67 -11.68 14.48 2.82
CA PHE A 67 -12.82 14.82 3.68
C PHE A 67 -13.67 15.89 2.98
N PHE A 68 -14.99 15.73 2.96
CA PHE A 68 -16.00 16.44 2.15
C PHE A 68 -16.28 15.96 0.71
N ALA A 69 -15.63 14.90 0.21
CA ALA A 69 -16.10 14.25 -1.02
C ALA A 69 -17.10 13.12 -0.70
N LEU A 70 -18.32 13.21 -1.21
CA LEU A 70 -19.27 12.07 -1.28
C LEU A 70 -18.75 10.96 -2.20
N SER A 71 -17.85 11.30 -3.12
CA SER A 71 -17.24 10.38 -4.08
C SER A 71 -15.95 9.74 -3.55
N ASP A 72 -15.53 8.64 -4.18
CA ASP A 72 -14.28 7.93 -3.89
C ASP A 72 -13.06 8.63 -4.49
N ILE A 73 -12.79 9.83 -3.98
CA ILE A 73 -11.61 10.62 -4.33
C ILE A 73 -10.56 10.47 -3.24
N TYR A 74 -9.37 10.03 -3.65
CA TYR A 74 -8.20 9.86 -2.80
C TYR A 74 -7.10 10.78 -3.29
N GLY A 75 -6.51 11.56 -2.39
CA GLY A 75 -5.27 12.28 -2.64
C GLY A 75 -4.10 11.32 -2.40
N VAL A 76 -3.15 11.31 -3.34
CA VAL A 76 -1.89 10.57 -3.23
C VAL A 76 -0.77 11.58 -3.18
N GLU A 77 0.01 11.53 -2.11
CA GLU A 77 1.19 12.34 -1.90
C GLU A 77 2.41 11.43 -1.95
N ILE A 78 3.32 11.66 -2.89
CA ILE A 78 4.59 10.94 -2.99
C ILE A 78 5.61 11.78 -2.24
N VAL A 79 6.10 11.24 -1.13
CA VAL A 79 7.17 11.86 -0.34
C VAL A 79 8.47 11.50 -1.04
N GLY A 80 9.11 12.47 -1.68
CA GLY A 80 10.45 12.30 -2.25
C GLY A 80 11.46 11.96 -1.16
N ASP A 81 12.47 11.15 -1.52
CA ASP A 81 13.68 10.97 -0.70
C ASP A 81 14.46 12.29 -0.55
#